data_AF-A0A226WX91-F1
#
_entry.id   AF-A0A226WX91-F1
#
_cell.length_a   1.000
_cell.length_b   1.000
_cell.length_c   1.000
_cell.angle_alpha   90.00
_cell.angle_beta   90.00
_cell.angle_gamma   90.00
#
_symmetry.space_group_name_H-M   'P 1'
#
loop_
_entity.id
_entity.type
_entity.pdbx_description
1 polymer ?
#
loop_
_entity_poly.entity_id
_entity_poly.type
_entity_poly.pdbx_seq_one_letter_code
_entity_poly.pdbx_strand_id
1 'polypeptide(L)'
;MNTGLITRKVGVGSFVTYNGQTLDSALGWSKALETADGGAQTRLLQIRVIQDETLAVELSLQRPAFIAVDRLRVLADSQRPISLELSRIPFSDRLADLPLQGLIGGSLNQTLIEYGMAADHGEEWAEVIGLEQADADILKHPPGTSFLRTRRLTRDKHGNPVEYVVSLLDPAYFGLHLEF
;
A
#
# COMPACT_ATOMS: atom_id res chain seq x y z
N MET A 1 -10.34 -33.87 -11.72
CA MET A 1 -9.30 -33.31 -12.62
C MET A 1 -9.46 -31.80 -12.59
N ASN A 2 -8.61 -31.08 -11.85
CA ASN A 2 -8.67 -29.61 -11.75
C ASN A 2 -7.93 -28.98 -12.92
N THR A 3 -8.67 -28.53 -13.93
CA THR A 3 -8.17 -27.83 -15.11
C THR A 3 -7.81 -26.38 -14.76
N GLY A 4 -6.52 -26.13 -14.49
CA GLY A 4 -5.84 -24.83 -14.54
C GLY A 4 -6.68 -23.54 -14.50
N LEU A 5 -7.28 -23.22 -13.35
CA LEU A 5 -8.05 -21.98 -13.14
C LEU A 5 -7.19 -20.78 -12.70
N ILE A 6 -5.91 -21.00 -12.40
CA ILE A 6 -5.00 -20.01 -11.84
C ILE A 6 -3.72 -20.02 -12.68
N THR A 7 -3.37 -18.88 -13.25
CA THR A 7 -2.08 -18.69 -13.92
C THR A 7 -1.35 -17.55 -13.23
N ARG A 8 -0.12 -17.80 -12.78
CA ARG A 8 0.80 -16.75 -12.34
C ARG A 8 1.54 -16.25 -13.58
N LYS A 9 1.19 -15.06 -14.07
CA LYS A 9 2.00 -14.40 -15.10
C LYS A 9 3.08 -13.58 -14.42
N VAL A 10 4.34 -13.93 -14.70
CA VAL A 10 5.49 -13.10 -14.37
C VAL A 10 5.65 -12.07 -15.50
N GLY A 11 5.75 -10.78 -15.17
CA GLY A 11 5.96 -9.71 -16.16
C GLY A 11 4.70 -9.01 -16.69
N VAL A 12 3.54 -9.18 -16.06
CA VAL A 12 2.35 -8.35 -16.33
C VAL A 12 2.47 -7.06 -15.52
N GLY A 13 2.56 -5.92 -16.21
CA GLY A 13 2.45 -4.62 -15.57
C GLY A 13 1.01 -4.42 -15.09
N SER A 14 0.85 -4.25 -13.78
CA SER A 14 -0.43 -3.86 -13.17
C SER A 14 -0.26 -2.48 -12.56
N PHE A 15 -1.16 -1.58 -12.91
CA PHE A 15 -1.11 -0.22 -12.41
C PHE A 15 -2.45 0.20 -11.86
N VAL A 16 -2.43 0.85 -10.71
CA VAL A 16 -3.61 1.56 -10.21
C VAL A 16 -3.76 2.84 -11.01
N THR A 17 -4.98 3.11 -11.48
CA THR A 17 -5.31 4.38 -12.12
C THR A 17 -6.05 5.30 -11.17
N TYR A 18 -5.80 6.60 -11.27
CA TYR A 18 -6.63 7.65 -10.65
C TYR A 18 -7.29 8.47 -11.76
N ASN A 19 -8.62 8.58 -11.74
CA ASN A 19 -9.41 9.21 -12.81
C ASN A 19 -9.01 8.71 -14.23
N GLY A 20 -8.67 7.42 -14.34
CA GLY A 20 -8.26 6.79 -15.60
C GLY A 20 -6.79 7.01 -16.01
N GLN A 21 -6.00 7.75 -15.24
CA GLN A 21 -4.55 7.92 -15.48
C GLN A 21 -3.73 6.95 -14.63
N THR A 22 -2.77 6.27 -15.25
CA THR A 22 -1.85 5.34 -14.58
C THR A 22 -1.01 6.02 -13.50
N LEU A 23 -1.05 5.49 -12.28
CA LEU A 23 -0.14 5.85 -11.20
C LEU A 23 1.06 4.92 -11.24
N ASP A 24 2.26 5.48 -11.34
CA ASP A 24 3.49 4.70 -11.19
C ASP A 24 3.70 4.37 -9.71
N SER A 25 3.61 3.08 -9.39
CA SER A 25 3.74 2.55 -8.03
C SER A 25 5.18 2.56 -7.50
N ALA A 26 6.18 2.74 -8.38
CA ALA A 26 7.60 2.87 -8.03
C ALA A 26 8.00 4.33 -7.71
N LEU A 27 7.36 5.31 -8.35
CA LEU A 27 7.64 6.75 -8.17
C LEU A 27 6.91 7.40 -6.98
N GLY A 28 6.02 6.67 -6.32
CA GLY A 28 5.31 7.13 -5.12
C GLY A 28 4.07 7.95 -5.46
N TRP A 29 2.91 7.40 -5.10
CA TRP A 29 1.59 7.93 -5.46
C TRP A 29 1.34 9.37 -5.01
N SER A 30 1.98 9.80 -3.91
CA SER A 30 1.78 11.13 -3.33
C SER A 30 2.01 12.23 -4.36
N LYS A 31 3.10 12.15 -5.13
CA LYS A 31 3.46 13.19 -6.09
C LYS A 31 2.56 13.17 -7.33
N ALA A 32 2.19 11.99 -7.82
CA ALA A 32 1.32 11.83 -8.98
C ALA A 32 -0.11 12.36 -8.71
N LEU A 33 -0.62 12.13 -7.49
CA LEU A 33 -1.96 12.53 -7.08
C LEU A 33 -2.08 14.02 -6.73
N GLU A 34 -0.99 14.64 -6.24
CA GLU A 34 -0.94 16.09 -6.01
C GLU A 34 -1.03 16.90 -7.32
N THR A 35 -0.54 16.34 -8.43
CA THR A 35 -0.52 16.99 -9.74
C THR A 35 -1.72 16.69 -10.63
N ALA A 36 -2.58 15.73 -10.25
CA ALA A 36 -3.74 15.35 -11.04
C ALA A 36 -4.88 16.38 -10.92
N ASP A 37 -5.66 16.59 -11.98
CA ASP A 37 -6.86 17.43 -11.94
C ASP A 37 -7.83 16.93 -10.87
N GLY A 38 -8.30 17.84 -10.01
CA GLY A 38 -9.09 17.53 -8.81
C GLY A 38 -8.28 17.26 -7.55
N GLY A 39 -6.97 16.97 -7.69
CA GLY A 39 -5.92 16.93 -6.66
C GLY A 39 -6.24 16.16 -5.37
N ALA A 40 -5.46 15.12 -5.04
CA ALA A 40 -5.54 14.49 -3.72
C ALA A 40 -4.35 14.87 -2.83
N GLN A 41 -4.64 15.20 -1.58
CA GLN A 41 -3.63 15.47 -0.55
C GLN A 41 -3.36 14.20 0.25
N THR A 42 -2.09 13.91 0.50
CA THR A 42 -1.69 12.79 1.37
C THR A 42 -1.53 13.28 2.81
N ARG A 43 -2.20 12.60 3.75
CA ARG A 43 -2.06 12.78 5.19
C ARG A 43 -1.41 11.55 5.80
N LEU A 44 -0.26 11.71 6.43
CA LEU A 44 0.35 10.66 7.24
C LEU A 44 -0.45 10.50 8.53
N LEU A 45 -1.02 9.31 8.75
CA LEU A 45 -1.79 9.00 9.96
C LEU A 45 -0.88 8.53 11.08
N GLN A 46 0.09 7.67 10.76
CA GLN A 46 1.04 7.17 11.75
C GLN A 46 2.32 6.65 11.11
N ILE A 47 3.38 6.68 11.92
CA ILE A 47 4.54 5.80 11.82
C ILE A 47 4.74 5.20 13.20
N ARG A 48 4.59 3.89 13.36
CA ARG A 48 4.79 3.25 14.68
C ARG A 48 5.20 1.78 14.55
N VAL A 49 5.76 1.22 15.61
CA VAL A 49 5.94 -0.23 15.73
C VAL A 49 4.59 -0.86 16.07
N ILE A 50 4.21 -1.93 15.37
CA ILE A 50 3.05 -2.76 15.68
C ILE A 50 3.44 -4.23 15.81
N GLN A 51 2.55 -5.01 16.42
CA GLN A 51 2.60 -6.47 16.38
C GLN A 51 1.47 -6.98 15.48
N ASP A 52 1.77 -7.93 14.60
CA ASP A 52 0.81 -8.59 13.71
C ASP A 52 1.25 -10.04 13.45
N GLU A 53 0.72 -10.97 14.25
CA GLU A 53 1.04 -12.39 14.11
C GLU A 53 0.50 -12.99 12.81
N THR A 54 -0.67 -12.53 12.36
CA THR A 54 -1.30 -13.07 11.16
C THR A 54 -0.47 -12.73 9.93
N LEU A 55 -0.05 -11.47 9.82
CA LEU A 55 0.82 -11.05 8.72
C LEU A 55 2.19 -11.71 8.79
N ALA A 56 2.77 -11.88 9.98
CA ALA A 56 4.05 -12.58 10.10
C ALA A 56 3.98 -14.03 9.63
N VAL A 57 2.89 -14.74 9.94
CA VAL A 57 2.63 -16.08 9.40
C VAL A 57 2.47 -16.04 7.88
N GLU A 58 1.67 -15.11 7.34
CA GLU A 58 1.48 -14.94 5.88
C GLU A 58 2.82 -14.70 5.16
N LEU A 59 3.69 -13.90 5.76
CA LEU A 59 5.00 -13.54 5.20
C LEU A 59 6.13 -14.52 5.58
N SER A 60 5.83 -15.59 6.30
CA SER A 60 6.82 -16.57 6.81
C SER A 60 7.95 -15.93 7.64
N LEU A 61 7.60 -14.90 8.43
CA LEU A 61 8.52 -14.17 9.31
C LEU A 61 8.49 -14.73 10.73
N GLN A 62 9.66 -14.80 11.36
CA GLN A 62 9.79 -15.29 12.74
C GLN A 62 9.34 -14.27 13.80
N ARG A 63 9.46 -12.97 13.50
CA ARG A 63 9.10 -11.89 14.42
C ARG A 63 7.78 -11.26 13.95
N PRO A 64 6.77 -11.14 14.82
CA PRO A 64 5.51 -10.50 14.47
C PRO A 64 5.56 -8.97 14.54
N ALA A 65 6.75 -8.35 14.45
CA ALA A 65 6.92 -6.91 14.62
C ALA A 65 7.10 -6.21 13.28
N PHE A 66 6.41 -5.09 13.10
CA PHE A 66 6.47 -4.29 11.88
C PHE A 66 6.54 -2.79 12.20
N ILE A 67 7.19 -2.01 11.33
CA ILE A 67 6.89 -0.58 11.23
C ILE A 67 5.62 -0.44 10.39
N ALA A 68 4.59 0.16 10.96
CA ALA A 68 3.39 0.58 10.26
C ALA A 68 3.56 2.02 9.79
N VAL A 69 3.32 2.26 8.49
CA VAL A 69 3.21 3.60 7.90
C VAL A 69 1.85 3.69 7.22
N ASP A 70 0.94 4.46 7.81
CA ASP A 70 -0.43 4.57 7.32
C ASP A 70 -0.69 5.95 6.75
N ARG A 71 -1.33 5.99 5.58
CA ARG A 71 -1.58 7.22 4.83
C ARG A 71 -3.03 7.28 4.39
N LEU A 72 -3.66 8.43 4.62
CA LEU A 72 -4.98 8.75 4.11
C LEU A 72 -4.84 9.73 2.96
N ARG A 73 -5.53 9.47 1.85
CA ARG A 73 -5.62 10.42 0.75
C ARG A 73 -7.00 11.04 0.75
N VAL A 74 -7.04 12.36 0.69
CA VAL A 74 -8.27 13.14 0.70
C VAL A 74 -8.32 14.05 -0.51
N LEU A 75 -9.50 14.31 -1.06
CA LEU A 75 -9.67 15.33 -2.09
C LEU A 75 -9.32 16.71 -1.55
N ALA A 76 -8.60 17.52 -2.33
CA ALA A 76 -8.14 18.84 -1.90
C ALA A 76 -9.31 19.80 -1.60
N ASP A 77 -10.41 19.71 -2.35
CA ASP A 77 -11.55 20.62 -2.26
C ASP A 77 -12.49 20.34 -1.08
N SER A 78 -12.83 19.08 -0.88
CA SER A 78 -13.88 18.61 0.02
C SER A 78 -13.30 17.91 1.25
N GLN A 79 -12.00 17.61 1.24
CA GLN A 79 -11.31 16.86 2.29
C GLN A 79 -11.91 15.46 2.52
N ARG A 80 -12.71 14.97 1.57
CA ARG A 80 -13.29 13.63 1.59
C ARG A 80 -12.19 12.58 1.40
N PRO A 81 -12.11 11.55 2.26
CA PRO A 81 -11.18 10.44 2.07
C PRO A 81 -11.56 9.62 0.83
N ILE A 82 -10.55 9.26 0.05
CA ILE A 82 -10.70 8.47 -1.19
C ILE A 82 -9.79 7.25 -1.23
N SER A 83 -8.77 7.21 -0.37
CA SER A 83 -7.90 6.04 -0.24
C SER A 83 -7.27 5.97 1.15
N LEU A 84 -7.17 4.76 1.69
CA LEU A 84 -6.40 4.43 2.88
C LEU A 84 -5.31 3.44 2.48
N GLU A 85 -4.08 3.71 2.84
CA GLU A 85 -2.94 2.86 2.54
C GLU A 85 -2.23 2.48 3.83
N LEU A 86 -1.97 1.19 3.99
CA LEU A 86 -1.44 0.56 5.18
C LEU A 86 -0.15 -0.19 4.82
N SER A 87 1.01 0.46 4.98
CA SER A 87 2.30 -0.16 4.70
C SER A 87 2.88 -0.81 5.96
N ARG A 88 3.41 -2.04 5.81
CA ARG A 88 3.97 -2.88 6.86
C ARG A 88 5.37 -3.30 6.45
N ILE A 89 6.36 -2.77 7.15
CA ILE A 89 7.78 -3.04 6.92
C ILE A 89 8.24 -3.98 8.04
N PRO A 90 8.80 -5.17 7.74
CA PRO A 90 9.33 -6.05 8.77
C PRO A 90 10.30 -5.30 9.68
N PHE A 91 10.08 -5.40 11.00
CA PHE A 91 10.89 -4.65 11.95
C PHE A 91 12.34 -5.15 11.94
N SER A 92 13.26 -4.21 11.97
CA SER A 92 14.68 -4.45 12.28
C SER A 92 15.16 -3.37 13.23
N ASP A 93 16.21 -3.66 14.00
CA ASP A 93 16.76 -2.70 14.97
C ASP A 93 17.24 -1.40 14.29
N ARG A 94 17.57 -1.45 12.99
CA ARG A 94 17.91 -0.27 12.19
C ARG A 94 16.74 0.70 12.03
N LEU A 95 15.51 0.19 12.02
CA LEU A 95 14.29 0.99 11.85
C LEU A 95 13.66 1.41 13.19
N ALA A 96 14.30 1.09 14.32
CA ALA A 96 13.72 1.32 15.65
C ALA A 96 13.36 2.79 15.89
N ASP A 97 14.19 3.71 15.39
CA ASP A 97 14.00 5.15 15.56
C ASP A 97 13.12 5.79 14.47
N LEU A 98 12.69 5.03 13.46
CA LEU A 98 11.91 5.57 12.34
C LEU A 98 10.59 6.24 12.77
N PRO A 99 9.83 5.72 13.76
CA PRO A 99 8.66 6.42 14.31
C PRO A 99 8.96 7.81 14.88
N LEU A 100 10.17 8.03 15.40
CA LEU A 100 10.59 9.30 15.99
C LEU A 100 11.17 10.25 14.94
N GLN A 101 11.93 9.72 13.98
CA GLN A 101 12.62 10.51 12.96
C GLN A 101 11.74 10.88 11.77
N GLY A 102 10.68 10.09 11.52
CA GLY A 102 9.84 10.25 10.33
C GLY A 102 10.52 9.75 9.06
N LEU A 103 9.83 9.91 7.92
CA LEU A 103 10.33 9.44 6.62
C LEU A 103 11.34 10.42 6.02
N ILE A 104 12.41 9.88 5.43
CA ILE A 104 13.40 10.65 4.67
C ILE A 104 12.70 11.29 3.46
N GLY A 105 12.71 12.63 3.40
CA GLY A 105 12.05 13.39 2.35
C GLY A 105 10.53 13.17 2.27
N GLY A 106 9.90 12.65 3.33
CA GLY A 106 8.49 12.26 3.31
C GLY A 106 8.19 10.99 2.48
N SER A 107 9.21 10.30 1.98
CA SER A 107 9.08 9.15 1.08
C SER A 107 9.51 7.86 1.76
N LEU A 108 8.58 6.91 1.87
CA LEU A 108 8.88 5.58 2.40
C LEU A 108 9.85 4.83 1.50
N ASN A 109 9.68 4.90 0.17
CA ASN A 109 10.61 4.24 -0.76
C ASN A 109 12.04 4.75 -0.59
N GLN A 110 12.21 6.08 -0.56
CA GLN A 110 13.53 6.68 -0.32
C GLN A 110 14.10 6.25 1.03
N THR A 111 13.26 6.26 2.08
CA THR A 111 13.66 5.78 3.40
C THR A 111 14.19 4.34 3.33
N LEU A 112 13.44 3.41 2.76
CA LEU A 112 13.83 2.00 2.68
C LEU A 112 15.15 1.79 1.90
N ILE A 113 15.36 2.51 0.80
CA ILE A 113 16.61 2.46 0.04
C ILE A 113 17.80 2.90 0.91
N GLU A 114 17.68 4.00 1.66
CA GLU A 114 18.73 4.51 2.54
C GLU A 114 19.02 3.55 3.72
N TYR A 115 18.03 2.78 4.17
CA TYR A 115 18.22 1.70 5.15
C TYR A 115 18.74 0.39 4.53
N GLY A 116 19.05 0.37 3.23
CA GLY A 116 19.56 -0.79 2.50
C GLY A 116 18.51 -1.84 2.16
N MET A 117 17.22 -1.49 2.24
CA MET A 117 16.07 -2.34 1.94
C MET A 117 15.56 -2.05 0.52
N ALA A 118 16.40 -2.36 -0.48
CA ALA A 118 16.06 -2.15 -1.89
C ALA A 118 15.08 -3.22 -2.40
N ALA A 119 13.98 -2.77 -3.00
CA ALA A 119 13.05 -3.61 -3.73
C ALA A 119 13.70 -4.19 -5.00
N ASP A 120 13.40 -5.45 -5.29
CA ASP A 120 13.89 -6.18 -6.48
C ASP A 120 12.72 -6.75 -7.29
N HIS A 121 11.80 -7.45 -6.64
CA HIS A 121 10.60 -8.01 -7.27
C HIS A 121 9.43 -8.06 -6.28
N GLY A 122 8.24 -8.39 -6.77
CA GLY A 122 7.06 -8.48 -5.91
C GLY A 122 5.88 -9.18 -6.55
N GLU A 123 4.82 -9.26 -5.78
CA GLU A 123 3.53 -9.80 -6.19
C GLU A 123 2.44 -8.79 -5.78
N GLU A 124 1.40 -8.70 -6.60
CA GLU A 124 0.24 -7.84 -6.35
C GLU A 124 -1.04 -8.64 -6.55
N TRP A 125 -2.00 -8.40 -5.66
CA TRP A 125 -3.36 -8.92 -5.72
C TRP A 125 -4.33 -7.75 -5.73
N ALA A 126 -5.44 -7.91 -6.45
CA ALA A 126 -6.53 -6.95 -6.46
C ALA A 126 -7.86 -7.68 -6.28
N GLU A 127 -8.69 -7.20 -5.37
CA GLU A 127 -10.03 -7.73 -5.14
C GLU A 127 -11.01 -6.63 -4.73
N VAL A 128 -12.30 -6.85 -4.96
CA VAL A 128 -13.35 -5.98 -4.42
C VAL A 128 -13.77 -6.52 -3.07
N ILE A 129 -13.78 -5.65 -2.06
CA ILE A 129 -14.24 -5.97 -0.71
C ILE A 129 -15.34 -5.01 -0.27
N GLY A 130 -16.12 -5.39 0.75
CA GLY A 130 -16.86 -4.43 1.56
C GLY A 130 -15.99 -3.92 2.70
N LEU A 131 -15.99 -2.61 2.97
CA LEU A 131 -15.23 -2.05 4.08
C LEU A 131 -15.67 -2.63 5.43
N GLU A 132 -14.69 -3.03 6.25
CA GLU A 132 -14.93 -3.34 7.65
C GLU A 132 -15.16 -2.05 8.45
N GLN A 133 -15.77 -2.16 9.64
CA GLN A 133 -16.15 -1.00 10.46
C GLN A 133 -14.99 -0.02 10.70
N ALA A 134 -13.82 -0.54 11.08
CA ALA A 134 -12.66 0.31 11.43
C ALA A 134 -12.17 1.15 10.23
N ASP A 135 -12.06 0.53 9.05
CA ASP A 135 -11.64 1.22 7.84
C ASP A 135 -12.73 2.17 7.33
N ALA A 136 -13.99 1.77 7.43
CA ALA A 136 -15.16 2.59 7.08
C ALA A 136 -15.21 3.89 7.90
N ASP A 137 -14.91 3.81 9.20
CA ASP A 137 -14.86 4.98 10.08
C ASP A 137 -13.74 5.96 9.71
N ILE A 138 -12.58 5.44 9.28
CA ILE A 138 -11.46 6.26 8.78
C ILE A 138 -11.82 6.91 7.44
N LEU A 139 -12.36 6.11 6.51
CA LEU A 139 -12.70 6.53 5.16
C LEU A 139 -13.98 7.37 5.08
N LYS A 140 -14.76 7.45 6.17
CA LYS A 140 -16.05 8.17 6.24
C LYS A 140 -17.09 7.60 5.26
N HIS A 141 -17.12 6.28 5.17
CA HIS A 141 -18.12 5.51 4.43
C HIS A 141 -18.93 4.62 5.37
N PRO A 142 -20.15 4.20 4.99
CA PRO A 142 -20.85 3.13 5.68
C PRO A 142 -20.05 1.81 5.62
N PRO A 143 -20.05 1.00 6.69
CA PRO A 143 -19.54 -0.38 6.62
C PRO A 143 -20.21 -1.18 5.50
N GLY A 144 -19.45 -2.07 4.86
CA GLY A 144 -19.90 -2.85 3.72
C GLY A 144 -19.86 -2.11 2.38
N THR A 145 -19.54 -0.81 2.36
CA THR A 145 -19.34 -0.06 1.09
C THR A 145 -18.23 -0.73 0.27
N SER A 146 -18.48 -0.96 -1.02
CA SER A 146 -17.53 -1.63 -1.90
C SER A 146 -16.31 -0.76 -2.19
N PHE A 147 -15.13 -1.31 -1.95
CA PHE A 147 -13.83 -0.70 -2.23
C PHE A 147 -12.97 -1.67 -3.05
N LEU A 148 -12.13 -1.12 -3.92
CA LEU A 148 -11.05 -1.89 -4.53
C LEU A 148 -9.92 -2.01 -3.50
N ARG A 149 -9.60 -3.23 -3.10
CA ARG A 149 -8.43 -3.53 -2.29
C ARG A 149 -7.30 -4.03 -3.17
N THR A 150 -6.15 -3.39 -3.10
CA THR A 150 -4.90 -3.96 -3.58
C THR A 150 -4.03 -4.41 -2.42
N ARG A 151 -3.31 -5.50 -2.61
CA ARG A 151 -2.29 -6.01 -1.69
C ARG A 151 -1.02 -6.17 -2.47
N ARG A 152 0.09 -5.58 -2.01
CA ARG A 152 1.37 -5.66 -2.68
C ARG A 152 2.43 -6.14 -1.70
N LEU A 153 3.20 -7.13 -2.13
CA LEU A 153 4.32 -7.67 -1.38
C LEU A 153 5.60 -7.52 -2.18
N THR A 154 6.50 -6.67 -1.67
CA THR A 154 7.79 -6.37 -2.28
C THR A 154 8.90 -7.14 -1.57
N ARG A 155 9.87 -7.63 -2.33
CA ARG A 155 11.01 -8.43 -1.85
C ARG A 155 12.33 -7.85 -2.31
N ASP A 156 13.38 -8.11 -1.55
CA ASP A 156 14.76 -7.87 -1.97
C ASP A 156 15.25 -8.95 -2.95
N LYS A 157 16.46 -8.77 -3.47
CA LYS A 157 17.14 -9.71 -4.38
C LYS A 157 17.39 -11.11 -3.79
N HIS A 158 17.26 -11.26 -2.47
CA HIS A 158 17.40 -12.52 -1.76
C HIS A 158 16.05 -13.17 -1.45
N GLY A 159 14.93 -12.53 -1.84
CA GLY A 159 13.58 -13.01 -1.59
C GLY A 159 13.03 -12.65 -0.21
N ASN A 160 13.73 -11.84 0.59
CA ASN A 160 13.22 -11.41 1.90
C ASN A 160 12.13 -10.34 1.71
N PRO A 161 11.03 -10.38 2.48
CA PRO A 161 10.03 -9.31 2.48
C PRO A 161 10.67 -7.96 2.85
N VAL A 162 10.42 -6.95 2.01
CA VAL A 162 10.82 -5.55 2.23
C VAL A 162 9.63 -4.74 2.73
N GLU A 163 8.47 -4.90 2.09
CA GLU A 163 7.26 -4.14 2.38
C GLU A 163 6.03 -4.96 1.99
N TYR A 164 5.02 -4.98 2.85
CA TYR A 164 3.67 -5.41 2.52
C TYR A 164 2.71 -4.23 2.62
N VAL A 165 1.96 -3.94 1.57
CA VAL A 165 1.04 -2.79 1.52
C VAL A 165 -0.36 -3.26 1.21
N VAL A 166 -1.32 -2.81 2.01
CA VAL A 166 -2.75 -2.88 1.67
C VAL A 166 -3.22 -1.48 1.28
N SER A 167 -3.85 -1.34 0.12
CA SER A 167 -4.51 -0.10 -0.27
C SER A 167 -6.01 -0.33 -0.44
N LEU A 168 -6.81 0.48 0.24
CA LEU A 168 -8.25 0.57 0.04
C LEU A 168 -8.52 1.80 -0.81
N LEU A 169 -9.18 1.59 -1.95
CA LEU A 169 -9.34 2.59 -3.01
C LEU A 169 -10.83 2.77 -3.32
N ASP A 170 -11.34 4.00 -3.20
CA ASP A 170 -12.73 4.32 -3.56
C ASP A 170 -12.90 4.16 -5.10
N PRO A 171 -13.78 3.24 -5.55
CA PRO A 171 -13.93 2.94 -6.97
C PRO A 171 -14.51 4.10 -7.79
N ALA A 172 -15.01 5.17 -7.14
CA ALA A 172 -15.39 6.39 -7.84
C ALA A 172 -14.17 7.15 -8.41
N TYR A 173 -12.97 6.92 -7.87
CA TYR A 173 -11.75 7.63 -8.25
C TYR A 173 -10.65 6.70 -8.76
N PHE A 174 -10.64 5.46 -8.30
CA PHE A 174 -9.58 4.50 -8.58
C PHE A 174 -10.06 3.32 -9.41
N GLY A 175 -9.16 2.82 -10.24
CA GLY A 175 -9.36 1.62 -11.06
C GLY A 175 -8.07 0.82 -11.19
N LEU A 176 -8.17 -0.38 -11.77
CA LEU A 176 -7.02 -1.21 -12.11
C LEU A 176 -6.87 -1.27 -13.63
N HIS A 177 -5.68 -0.97 -14.13
CA HIS A 177 -5.30 -1.12 -15.52
C HIS A 177 -4.24 -2.21 -15.65
N LEU A 178 -4.45 -3.12 -16.60
CA LEU A 178 -3.60 -4.30 -16.83
C LEU A 178 -3.22 -4.38 -18.31
N GLU A 179 -1.93 -4.52 -18.59
CA GLU A 179 -1.39 -4.79 -19.93
C GLU A 179 -0.88 -6.24 -20.00
N PHE A 180 -1.34 -7.03 -20.97
CA PHE A 180 -1.21 -8.50 -20.95
C PHE A 180 -0.59 -9.14 -22.20
#